data_AF-A0A972WGU5-F1
#
_entry.id   AF-A0A972WGU5-F1
#
_cell.length_a   1.000
_cell.length_b   1.000
_cell.length_c   1.000
_cell.angle_alpha   90.00
_cell.angle_beta   90.00
_cell.angle_gamma   90.00
#
_symmetry.space_group_name_H-M   'P 1'
#
loop_
_entity.id
_entity.type
_entity.pdbx_description
1 polymer ?
#
loop_
_entity_poly.entity_id
_entity_poly.type
_entity_poly.pdbx_seq_one_letter_code
_entity_poly.pdbx_strand_id
1 'polypeptide(L)' 'MKSYVSLTLNGRTREDSVPDNLLLVDYLREVVKLTGTKIGCDGGECGCCTVLV' A
#
# COMPACT_ATOMS: atom_id res chain seq x y z
N MET A 1 -16.90 -2.31 2.50
CA MET A 1 -17.37 -1.58 1.30
C MET A 1 -16.12 -1.26 0.47
N LYS A 2 -16.27 -0.82 -0.80
CA LYS A 2 -15.14 -0.39 -1.62
C LYS A 2 -15.28 1.09 -1.91
N SER A 3 -14.15 1.79 -1.90
CA SER A 3 -14.04 3.21 -2.21
C SER A 3 -12.95 3.43 -3.26
N TYR A 4 -13.04 4.51 -4.02
CA TYR A 4 -11.98 4.92 -4.94
C TYR A 4 -10.91 5.71 -4.20
N VAL A 5 -9.64 5.36 -4.42
CA VAL A 5 -8.48 6.11 -3.95
C VAL A 5 -7.72 6.62 -5.16
N SER A 6 -7.33 7.90 -5.13
CA SER A 6 -6.47 8.54 -6.12
C SER A 6 -5.16 8.95 -5.47
N LEU A 7 -4.01 8.52 -6.02
CA LEU A 7 -2.69 8.88 -5.50
C LEU A 7 -1.63 8.94 -6.60
N THR A 8 -0.48 9.56 -6.29
CA THR A 8 0.73 9.45 -7.10
C THR A 8 1.68 8.45 -6.46
N LEU A 9 1.99 7.38 -7.18
CA LEU A 9 2.87 6.32 -6.71
C LEU A 9 4.05 6.17 -7.67
N ASN A 10 5.27 6.34 -7.16
CA ASN A 10 6.50 6.28 -7.96
C ASN A 10 6.44 7.16 -9.23
N GLY A 11 5.88 8.37 -9.09
CA GLY A 11 5.72 9.35 -10.17
C GLY A 11 4.58 9.08 -11.14
N ARG A 12 3.73 8.08 -10.90
CA ARG A 12 2.58 7.75 -11.75
C ARG A 12 1.26 7.95 -10.98
N THR A 13 0.33 8.70 -11.56
CA THR A 13 -1.03 8.81 -11.03
C THR A 13 -1.75 7.47 -11.15
N ARG A 14 -2.48 7.10 -10.09
CA ARG A 14 -3.29 5.89 -10.02
C ARG A 14 -4.64 6.19 -9.40
N GLU A 15 -5.66 5.52 -9.91
CA GLU A 15 -7.00 5.49 -9.35
C GLU A 15 -7.45 4.04 -9.25
N ASP A 16 -7.69 3.55 -8.03
CA ASP A 16 -8.02 2.16 -7.78
C ASP A 16 -9.24 2.06 -6.84
N SER A 17 -10.16 1.12 -7.11
CA SER A 17 -11.27 0.79 -6.21
C SER A 17 -10.82 -0.27 -5.20
N VAL A 18 -10.65 0.12 -3.94
CA VAL A 18 -10.06 -0.71 -2.90
C VAL A 18 -11.03 -0.92 -1.73
N PRO A 19 -10.93 -2.04 -0.99
CA PRO A 19 -11.64 -2.21 0.28
C PRO A 19 -11.24 -1.12 1.29
N ASP A 20 -12.20 -0.60 2.05
CA ASP A 20 -11.94 0.48 3.02
C ASP A 20 -10.97 0.06 4.15
N ASN A 21 -10.86 -1.25 4.41
CA ASN A 21 -9.99 -1.83 5.43
C ASN A 21 -8.65 -2.36 4.89
N LEU A 22 -8.31 -2.06 3.63
CA LEU A 22 -7.05 -2.51 3.03
C LEU A 22 -5.87 -1.69 3.58
N LEU A 23 -4.87 -2.35 4.14
CA LEU A 23 -3.64 -1.68 4.59
C LEU A 23 -2.80 -1.21 3.39
N LEU A 24 -2.09 -0.09 3.55
CA LEU A 24 -1.23 0.44 2.49
C LEU A 24 -0.15 -0.57 2.06
N VAL A 25 0.44 -1.31 3.00
CA VAL A 25 1.45 -2.33 2.67
C VAL A 25 0.88 -3.44 1.79
N ASP A 26 -0.37 -3.85 2.03
CA ASP A 26 -1.05 -4.86 1.23
C ASP A 26 -1.50 -4.31 -0.13
N TYR A 27 -1.96 -3.06 -0.18
CA TYR A 27 -2.23 -2.39 -1.46
C TYR A 27 -0.98 -2.37 -2.36
N LEU A 28 0.17 -1.95 -1.82
CA LEU A 28 1.42 -1.90 -2.59
C LEU A 28 1.85 -3.29 -3.08
N ARG A 29 1.82 -4.30 -2.20
CA ARG A 29 2.31 -5.65 -2.49
C ARG A 29 1.35 -6.47 -3.34
N GLU A 30 0.05 -6.42 -3.06
CA GLU A 30 -0.94 -7.32 -3.63
C GLU A 30 -1.78 -6.69 -4.73
N VAL A 31 -2.11 -5.41 -4.65
CA VAL A 31 -2.87 -4.72 -5.71
C VAL A 31 -1.92 -4.19 -6.78
N VAL A 32 -0.90 -3.45 -6.37
CA VAL A 32 0.05 -2.80 -7.30
C VAL A 32 1.24 -3.70 -7.68
N LYS A 33 1.42 -4.82 -6.97
CA LYS A 33 2.50 -5.81 -7.21
C LYS A 33 3.92 -5.27 -7.02
N LEU A 34 4.08 -4.23 -6.19
CA LEU A 34 5.38 -3.73 -5.73
C LEU A 34 5.83 -4.47 -4.48
N THR A 35 6.46 -5.62 -4.66
CA THR A 35 6.88 -6.51 -3.56
C THR A 35 8.15 -6.07 -2.83
N GLY A 36 8.70 -4.89 -3.17
CA GLY A 36 9.87 -4.29 -2.56
C GLY A 36 9.65 -3.95 -1.08
N THR A 37 8.54 -3.31 -0.75
CA THR A 37 8.10 -3.06 0.63
C THR A 37 7.80 -4.39 1.33
N LYS A 38 8.32 -4.59 2.55
CA LYS A 38 8.29 -5.89 3.25
C LYS A 38 7.39 -5.85 4.49
N ILE A 39 6.92 -7.02 4.91
CA ILE A 39 6.24 -7.26 6.19
C ILE A 39 7.19 -8.11 7.03
N GLY A 40 7.66 -7.56 8.16
CA GLY A 40 8.63 -8.21 9.04
C GLY A 40 8.21 -8.31 10.50
N CYS A 41 7.03 -7.78 10.84
CA CYS A 41 6.42 -7.80 12.15
C CYS A 41 4.89 -7.75 12.02
N ASP A 42 4.17 -7.89 13.12
CA ASP A 42 2.70 -7.87 13.14
C ASP A 42 2.13 -6.46 13.33
N GLY A 43 2.93 -5.46 13.72
CA GLY A 43 2.43 -4.10 13.93
C GLY A 43 3.48 -3.03 14.20
N GLY A 44 4.12 -2.51 13.15
CA GLY A 44 4.88 -1.24 13.22
C GLY A 44 6.20 -1.27 13.99
N GLU A 45 6.67 -2.42 14.48
CA GLU A 45 7.89 -2.50 15.29
C GLU A 45 9.20 -2.52 14.48
N CYS A 46 9.19 -3.05 13.25
CA CYS A 46 10.43 -3.34 12.50
C CYS A 46 10.82 -2.28 11.45
N GLY A 47 9.88 -1.45 10.99
CA GLY A 47 10.13 -0.49 9.90
C GLY A 47 10.34 -1.10 8.51
N CYS A 48 10.20 -2.42 8.32
CA CYS A 48 10.38 -3.06 7.01
C CYS A 48 9.35 -2.61 5.96
N CYS A 49 8.22 -2.04 6.40
CA CYS A 49 7.15 -1.52 5.54
C CYS A 49 7.22 0.00 5.29
N THR A 50 8.31 0.67 5.69
CA THR A 50 8.46 2.13 5.53
C THR A 50 8.35 2.57 4.06
N VAL A 51 7.62 3.67 3.85
CA VAL A 51 7.45 4.38 2.57
C VAL A 51 7.45 5.89 2.80
N LEU A 52 7.60 6.67 1.72
CA LEU A 52 7.45 8.13 1.75
C LEU A 52 6.02 8.50 1.37
N VAL A 53 5.46 9.48 2.08
CA VAL A 53 4.12 10.04 1.85
C VAL A 53 4.25 11.55 1.72
#